data_AF-A0A3Q0JPE9-F1
#
_entry.id   AF-A0A3Q0JPE9-F1
#
_cell.length_a   1.000
_cell.length_b   1.000
_cell.length_c   1.000
_cell.angle_alpha   90.00
_cell.angle_beta   90.00
_cell.angle_gamma   90.00
#
_symmetry.space_group_name_H-M   'P 1'
#
loop_
_entity.id
_entity.type
_entity.pdbx_description
1 polymer ?
#
loop_
_entity_poly.entity_id
_entity_poly.type
_entity_poly.pdbx_seq_one_letter_code
_entity_poly.pdbx_strand_id
1 'polypeptide(L)'
;MIYVKSGFVLLIYFISHINSSHIKGSWNTKQEFFKFLIKFGFDKTDTRNPEYSLGYIYGNITSQIVHPQQNATFVLLDRSYFLEFYSNRSKSDKQAACSSMFKEINQSIYDPWCNNNKKNNDFLRRIPCPKGMICAEETSQPLSVVKGSQFTFRVEDNAQPRFWYVSLVACYLNTSSCKWQHLNQEMNIDYDIWLVNGNPNHSTHNPLVYQFSFDKQVSHISKKGIYLFLLGDRK
;
A
#
# COMPACT_ATOMS: atom_id res chain seq x y z
N MET A 1 -10.02 10.35 -46.43
CA MET A 1 -10.71 10.04 -45.16
C MET A 1 -9.79 9.22 -44.24
N ILE A 2 -8.64 9.80 -43.83
CA ILE A 2 -7.54 9.08 -43.13
C ILE A 2 -7.34 9.60 -41.69
N TYR A 3 -8.01 10.68 -41.30
CA TYR A 3 -7.82 11.33 -39.99
C TYR A 3 -8.47 10.61 -38.79
N VAL A 4 -9.42 9.69 -39.02
CA VAL A 4 -10.12 9.00 -37.91
C VAL A 4 -9.25 7.91 -37.27
N LYS A 5 -8.32 7.30 -38.02
CA LYS A 5 -7.47 6.21 -37.50
C LYS A 5 -6.32 6.71 -36.61
N SER A 6 -5.84 7.94 -36.81
CA SER A 6 -4.70 8.49 -36.05
C SER A 6 -5.09 8.94 -34.64
N GLY A 7 -6.31 9.46 -34.45
CA GLY A 7 -6.82 9.88 -33.13
C GLY A 7 -7.06 8.72 -32.17
N PHE A 8 -7.49 7.55 -32.68
CA PHE A 8 -7.77 6.37 -31.86
C PHE A 8 -6.48 5.71 -31.32
N VAL A 9 -5.39 5.73 -32.09
CA VAL A 9 -4.07 5.24 -31.67
C VAL A 9 -3.47 6.14 -30.59
N LEU A 10 -3.66 7.46 -30.70
CA LEU A 10 -3.21 8.42 -29.68
C LEU A 10 -3.95 8.21 -28.35
N LEU A 11 -5.26 7.96 -28.38
CA LEU A 11 -6.08 7.74 -27.18
C LEU A 11 -5.66 6.47 -26.42
N ILE A 12 -5.33 5.38 -27.14
CA ILE A 12 -4.85 4.12 -26.53
C ILE A 12 -3.46 4.29 -25.91
N TYR A 13 -2.59 5.12 -26.50
CA TYR A 13 -1.25 5.41 -25.96
C TYR A 13 -1.28 6.27 -24.68
N PHE A 14 -2.31 7.10 -24.48
CA PHE A 14 -2.45 7.89 -23.25
C PHE A 14 -3.01 7.10 -22.06
N ILE A 15 -3.76 6.01 -22.28
CA ILE A 15 -4.38 5.20 -21.21
C ILE A 15 -3.34 4.33 -20.48
N SER A 16 -2.23 3.98 -21.13
CA SER A 16 -1.22 3.06 -20.60
C SER A 16 -0.29 3.65 -19.53
N HIS A 17 -0.46 4.92 -19.12
CA HIS A 17 0.38 5.57 -18.10
C HIS A 17 -0.39 6.08 -16.86
N ILE A 18 -1.64 5.66 -16.71
CA ILE A 18 -2.41 5.93 -15.49
C ILE A 18 -2.03 4.87 -14.45
N ASN A 19 -1.10 5.20 -13.54
CA ASN A 19 -0.95 4.41 -12.31
C ASN A 19 -2.31 4.43 -11.60
N SER A 20 -2.95 3.27 -11.57
CA SER A 20 -4.23 3.04 -10.94
C SER A 20 -4.07 3.11 -9.42
N SER A 21 -5.08 3.63 -8.73
CA SER A 21 -5.27 3.42 -7.28
C SER A 21 -5.51 1.95 -6.94
N HIS A 22 -5.67 1.10 -7.94
CA HIS A 22 -6.00 -0.31 -7.81
C HIS A 22 -4.88 -1.17 -8.39
N ILE A 23 -4.32 -2.05 -7.56
CA ILE A 23 -3.29 -3.00 -7.96
C ILE A 23 -3.76 -4.43 -7.72
N LYS A 24 -3.50 -5.31 -8.70
CA LYS A 24 -3.77 -6.73 -8.59
C LYS A 24 -2.59 -7.54 -9.09
N GLY A 25 -2.41 -8.73 -8.51
CA GLY A 25 -1.44 -9.68 -9.03
C GLY A 25 -1.21 -10.84 -8.09
N SER A 26 -0.15 -11.59 -8.39
CA SER A 26 0.28 -12.76 -7.62
C SER A 26 1.75 -12.65 -7.26
N TRP A 27 2.15 -13.32 -6.19
CA TRP A 27 3.50 -13.35 -5.68
C TRP A 27 3.84 -14.73 -5.12
N ASN A 28 5.01 -15.26 -5.52
CA ASN A 28 5.53 -16.52 -5.01
C ASN A 28 6.76 -16.24 -4.13
N THR A 29 6.67 -16.61 -2.86
CA THR A 29 7.68 -16.29 -1.82
C THR A 29 9.05 -16.90 -2.10
N LYS A 30 9.10 -18.05 -2.79
CA LYS A 30 10.34 -18.78 -3.08
C LYS A 30 11.04 -18.26 -4.34
N GLN A 31 10.28 -17.83 -5.34
CA GLN A 31 10.82 -17.23 -6.56
C GLN A 31 11.28 -15.79 -6.33
N GLU A 32 10.57 -15.04 -5.49
CA GLU A 32 10.82 -13.62 -5.26
C GLU A 32 10.81 -13.34 -3.76
N PHE A 33 11.99 -13.20 -3.15
CA PHE A 33 12.13 -12.88 -1.72
C PHE A 33 11.45 -11.57 -1.31
N PHE A 34 11.48 -10.57 -2.20
CA PHE A 34 10.95 -9.25 -1.97
C PHE A 34 10.27 -8.73 -3.23
N LYS A 35 9.04 -8.26 -3.09
CA LYS A 35 8.26 -7.66 -4.17
C LYS A 35 7.87 -6.23 -3.83
N PHE A 36 8.33 -5.28 -4.65
CA PHE A 36 7.83 -3.92 -4.59
C PHE A 36 6.50 -3.83 -5.34
N LEU A 37 5.46 -3.29 -4.71
CA LEU A 37 4.14 -3.17 -5.31
C LEU A 37 3.91 -1.79 -5.90
N ILE A 38 3.97 -0.74 -5.07
CA ILE A 38 3.68 0.61 -5.50
C ILE A 38 4.27 1.67 -4.56
N LYS A 39 4.57 2.84 -5.14
CA LYS A 39 4.78 4.10 -4.44
C LYS A 39 3.53 4.95 -4.63
N PHE A 40 2.88 5.36 -3.55
CA PHE A 40 1.66 6.16 -3.59
C PHE A 40 1.77 7.37 -2.67
N GLY A 41 1.35 8.53 -3.14
CA GLY A 41 1.35 9.78 -2.41
C GLY A 41 -0.01 10.04 -1.78
N PHE A 42 -0.05 10.09 -0.46
CA PHE A 42 -1.23 10.52 0.28
C PHE A 42 -1.19 12.03 0.54
N ASP A 43 -2.36 12.66 0.45
CA ASP A 43 -2.54 14.06 0.77
C ASP A 43 -2.41 14.32 2.28
N LYS A 44 -2.20 15.60 2.61
CA LYS A 44 -2.21 16.06 3.98
C LYS A 44 -3.60 15.81 4.59
N THR A 45 -3.64 15.18 5.76
CA THR A 45 -4.88 14.99 6.52
C THR A 45 -5.40 16.33 7.03
N ASP A 46 -6.68 16.63 6.78
CA ASP A 46 -7.38 17.77 7.36
C ASP A 46 -7.72 17.45 8.82
N THR A 47 -7.04 18.10 9.74
CA THR A 47 -7.22 17.89 11.19
C THR A 47 -8.61 18.26 11.68
N ARG A 48 -9.39 19.04 10.92
CA ARG A 48 -10.79 19.36 11.26
C ARG A 48 -11.75 18.25 10.83
N ASN A 49 -11.38 17.48 9.80
CA ASN A 49 -12.20 16.39 9.24
C ASN A 49 -11.30 15.18 8.91
N PRO A 50 -10.63 14.58 9.91
CA PRO A 50 -9.68 13.50 9.66
C PRO A 50 -10.39 12.29 9.03
N GLU A 51 -11.60 11.99 9.49
CA GLU A 51 -12.40 10.86 9.00
C GLU A 51 -12.67 10.90 7.49
N TYR A 52 -12.62 12.07 6.85
CA TYR A 52 -12.85 12.23 5.40
C TYR A 52 -11.56 12.35 4.58
N SER A 53 -10.47 12.77 5.21
CA SER A 53 -9.23 13.21 4.53
C SER A 53 -8.03 12.28 4.75
N LEU A 54 -8.16 11.27 5.61
CA LEU A 54 -7.16 10.21 5.76
C LEU A 54 -6.92 9.47 4.44
N GLY A 55 -5.68 9.01 4.24
CA GLY A 55 -5.37 8.04 3.20
C GLY A 55 -5.80 6.63 3.61
N TYR A 56 -6.23 5.82 2.66
CA TYR A 56 -6.61 4.43 2.92
C TYR A 56 -5.92 3.47 1.97
N ILE A 57 -5.45 2.34 2.51
CA ILE A 57 -5.00 1.18 1.75
C ILE A 57 -5.76 -0.03 2.25
N TYR A 58 -6.54 -0.66 1.39
CA TYR A 58 -7.41 -1.76 1.79
C TYR A 58 -7.57 -2.77 0.65
N GLY A 59 -7.99 -3.98 1.00
CA GLY A 59 -8.30 -4.99 0.02
C GLY A 59 -8.07 -6.40 0.54
N ASN A 60 -7.74 -7.29 -0.38
CA ASN A 60 -7.62 -8.72 -0.13
C ASN A 60 -6.20 -9.19 -0.46
N ILE A 61 -5.62 -10.01 0.41
CA ILE A 61 -4.34 -10.68 0.21
C ILE A 61 -4.51 -12.11 0.71
N THR A 62 -4.75 -13.04 -0.20
CA THR A 62 -5.13 -14.42 0.11
C THR A 62 -4.16 -15.41 -0.52
N SER A 63 -4.19 -16.65 -0.04
CA SER A 63 -3.59 -17.79 -0.73
C SER A 63 -4.63 -18.87 -0.98
N GLN A 64 -4.43 -19.66 -2.04
CA GLN A 64 -5.24 -20.84 -2.32
C GLN A 64 -4.99 -21.97 -1.31
N ILE A 65 -3.77 -22.02 -0.74
CA ILE A 65 -3.35 -23.03 0.23
C ILE A 65 -2.90 -22.29 1.49
N VAL A 66 -3.71 -22.34 2.54
CA VAL A 66 -3.41 -21.68 3.81
C VAL A 66 -2.69 -22.67 4.72
N HIS A 67 -1.42 -22.41 5.01
CA HIS A 67 -0.67 -23.12 6.05
C HIS A 67 -0.68 -22.27 7.33
N PRO A 68 -1.32 -22.71 8.43
CA PRO A 68 -1.54 -21.88 9.63
C PRO A 68 -0.26 -21.34 10.29
N GLN A 69 0.90 -21.92 9.99
CA GLN A 69 2.19 -21.58 10.60
C GLN A 69 3.13 -20.82 9.67
N GLN A 70 2.73 -20.55 8.42
CA GLN A 70 3.57 -19.90 7.43
C GLN A 70 2.95 -18.57 7.06
N ASN A 71 3.62 -17.49 7.44
CA ASN A 71 3.22 -16.15 7.08
C ASN A 71 4.39 -15.46 6.39
N ALA A 72 4.09 -14.65 5.39
CA ALA A 72 4.93 -13.58 4.90
C ALA A 72 4.46 -12.25 5.49
N THR A 73 5.16 -11.15 5.18
CA THR A 73 4.82 -9.84 5.70
C THR A 73 4.43 -8.89 4.57
N PHE A 74 3.27 -8.27 4.73
CA PHE A 74 2.84 -7.12 3.94
C PHE A 74 3.27 -5.84 4.66
N VAL A 75 4.01 -4.99 3.95
CA VAL A 75 4.75 -3.88 4.53
C VAL A 75 4.34 -2.56 3.89
N LEU A 76 3.91 -1.61 4.73
CA LEU A 76 3.58 -0.23 4.40
C LEU A 76 4.51 0.71 5.16
N LEU A 77 5.34 1.48 4.45
CA LEU A 77 6.30 2.38 5.08
C LEU A 77 6.31 3.74 4.39
N ASP A 78 6.56 4.79 5.17
CA ASP A 78 6.98 6.08 4.62
C ASP A 78 8.48 6.06 4.27
N ARG A 79 8.96 7.13 3.61
CA ARG A 79 10.35 7.25 3.16
C ARG A 79 11.38 7.05 4.29
N SER A 80 11.09 7.47 5.52
CA SER A 80 12.05 7.46 6.63
C SER A 80 12.49 6.04 7.01
N TYR A 81 11.58 5.06 6.92
CA TYR A 81 11.88 3.65 7.14
C TYR A 81 12.21 2.91 5.84
N PHE A 82 11.55 3.27 4.74
CA PHE A 82 11.60 2.50 3.50
C PHE A 82 13.00 2.38 2.89
N LEU A 83 13.84 3.42 2.96
CA LEU A 83 15.15 3.39 2.28
C LEU A 83 16.10 2.35 2.87
N GLU A 84 16.21 2.28 4.19
CA GLU A 84 17.04 1.29 4.88
C GLU A 84 16.44 -0.12 4.78
N PHE A 85 15.12 -0.22 4.93
CA PHE A 85 14.39 -1.47 4.71
C PHE A 85 14.64 -2.03 3.31
N TYR A 86 14.50 -1.19 2.27
CA TYR A 86 14.69 -1.59 0.88
C TYR A 86 16.14 -1.95 0.60
N SER A 87 17.12 -1.16 1.05
CA SER A 87 18.54 -1.43 0.76
C SER A 87 19.01 -2.78 1.31
N ASN A 88 18.52 -3.17 2.49
CA ASN A 88 18.88 -4.43 3.15
C ASN A 88 18.32 -5.69 2.48
N ARG A 89 17.36 -5.58 1.55
CA ARG A 89 16.79 -6.74 0.83
C ARG A 89 17.82 -7.47 -0.06
N SER A 90 18.85 -6.75 -0.50
CA SER A 90 19.85 -7.25 -1.46
C SER A 90 20.90 -8.14 -0.81
N LYS A 91 20.84 -8.38 0.50
CA LYS A 91 21.75 -9.31 1.18
C LYS A 91 21.59 -10.72 0.63
N SER A 92 22.71 -11.43 0.50
CA SER A 92 22.77 -12.81 0.02
C SER A 92 22.11 -13.76 1.01
N ASP A 93 22.50 -13.69 2.28
CA ASP A 93 21.84 -14.38 3.38
C ASP A 93 20.48 -13.71 3.67
N LYS A 94 19.40 -14.44 3.39
CA LYS A 94 18.02 -13.98 3.58
C LYS A 94 17.60 -13.90 5.04
N GLN A 95 18.18 -14.72 5.91
CA GLN A 95 17.95 -14.62 7.35
C GLN A 95 18.57 -13.33 7.91
N ALA A 96 19.80 -13.02 7.49
CA ALA A 96 20.43 -11.75 7.80
C ALA A 96 19.71 -10.55 7.14
N ALA A 97 19.17 -10.74 5.93
CA ALA A 97 18.34 -9.74 5.24
C ALA A 97 17.11 -9.39 6.09
N CYS A 98 16.28 -10.37 6.47
CA CYS A 98 15.09 -10.15 7.29
C CYS A 98 15.42 -9.41 8.60
N SER A 99 16.48 -9.83 9.29
CA SER A 99 16.91 -9.18 10.53
C SER A 99 17.31 -7.72 10.31
N SER A 100 18.00 -7.41 9.21
CA SER A 100 18.47 -6.06 8.91
C SER A 100 17.36 -5.15 8.39
N MET A 101 16.48 -5.67 7.52
CA MET A 101 15.36 -4.94 6.92
C MET A 101 14.43 -4.39 7.99
N PHE A 102 14.13 -5.19 9.02
CA PHE A 102 13.17 -4.82 10.06
C PHE A 102 13.81 -4.21 11.31
N LYS A 103 15.13 -3.98 11.33
CA LYS A 103 15.83 -3.51 12.54
C LYS A 103 15.24 -2.22 13.11
N GLU A 104 15.06 -1.19 12.28
CA GLU A 104 14.50 0.11 12.70
C GLU A 104 12.97 0.06 12.83
N ILE A 105 12.29 -0.69 11.95
CA ILE A 105 10.84 -0.87 12.00
C ILE A 105 10.42 -1.53 13.33
N ASN A 106 11.17 -2.53 13.78
CA ASN A 106 10.88 -3.26 15.00
C ASN A 106 10.95 -2.38 16.27
N GLN A 107 11.51 -1.17 16.19
CA GLN A 107 11.55 -0.19 17.27
C GLN A 107 10.28 0.67 17.34
N SER A 108 9.47 0.70 16.28
CA SER A 108 8.32 1.60 16.14
C SER A 108 6.97 0.90 15.94
N ILE A 109 6.97 -0.43 15.84
CA ILE A 109 5.75 -1.25 15.74
C ILE A 109 5.39 -1.86 17.10
N TYR A 110 4.08 -2.01 17.32
CA TYR A 110 3.53 -2.80 18.42
C TYR A 110 3.34 -4.26 17.97
N ASP A 111 3.73 -5.19 18.82
CA ASP A 111 3.37 -6.60 18.72
C ASP A 111 3.04 -7.10 20.14
N PRO A 112 1.88 -7.74 20.37
CA PRO A 112 1.46 -8.16 21.71
C PRO A 112 2.47 -9.04 22.45
N TRP A 113 3.24 -9.84 21.72
CA TRP A 113 4.18 -10.82 22.29
C TRP A 113 5.61 -10.28 22.35
N CYS A 114 6.01 -9.46 21.37
CA CYS A 114 7.41 -9.05 21.23
C CYS A 114 7.68 -7.57 21.53
N ASN A 115 6.70 -6.68 21.33
CA ASN A 115 6.90 -5.23 21.35
C ASN A 115 5.72 -4.51 22.01
N ASN A 116 5.33 -4.94 23.20
CA ASN A 116 4.13 -4.45 23.89
C ASN A 116 4.21 -3.00 24.41
N ASN A 117 5.40 -2.42 24.52
CA ASN A 117 5.63 -1.10 25.12
C ASN A 117 6.08 -0.02 24.10
N LYS A 118 5.99 -0.32 22.80
CA LYS A 118 6.51 0.56 21.74
C LYS A 118 5.41 1.44 21.14
N LYS A 119 5.83 2.43 20.34
CA LYS A 119 4.92 3.21 19.50
C LYS A 119 4.06 2.24 18.67
N ASN A 120 2.81 2.60 18.45
CA ASN A 120 1.85 1.77 17.75
C ASN A 120 1.73 2.22 16.29
N ASN A 121 2.85 2.26 15.56
CA ASN A 121 2.77 2.54 14.13
C ASN A 121 2.21 1.33 13.39
N ASP A 122 1.18 1.58 12.59
CA ASP A 122 0.48 0.53 11.86
C ASP A 122 1.11 0.28 10.48
N PHE A 123 2.21 -0.48 10.46
CA PHE A 123 3.00 -0.69 9.23
C PHE A 123 2.88 -2.08 8.60
N LEU A 124 2.44 -3.09 9.37
CA LEU A 124 2.65 -4.50 9.00
C LEU A 124 1.36 -5.32 9.10
N ARG A 125 1.17 -6.25 8.16
CA ARG A 125 0.19 -7.33 8.27
C ARG A 125 0.84 -8.68 8.02
N ARG A 126 0.39 -9.71 8.75
CA ARG A 126 0.76 -11.09 8.44
C ARG A 126 -0.14 -11.59 7.32
N ILE A 127 0.49 -12.09 6.25
CA ILE A 127 -0.20 -12.55 5.05
C ILE A 127 0.24 -13.98 4.72
N PRO A 128 -0.59 -14.77 4.04
CA PRO A 128 -1.93 -14.47 3.52
C PRO A 128 -2.98 -14.43 4.64
N CYS A 129 -4.04 -13.66 4.40
CA CYS A 129 -5.19 -13.64 5.28
C CYS A 129 -6.15 -14.79 4.89
N PRO A 130 -6.83 -15.42 5.86
CA PRO A 130 -7.71 -16.55 5.56
C PRO A 130 -8.84 -16.12 4.60
N LYS A 131 -9.10 -16.92 3.57
CA LYS A 131 -10.04 -16.56 2.51
C LYS A 131 -11.44 -16.26 3.07
N GLY A 132 -11.98 -15.10 2.72
CA GLY A 132 -13.28 -14.64 3.20
C GLY A 132 -13.30 -14.14 4.65
N MET A 133 -12.14 -14.10 5.32
CA MET A 133 -11.98 -13.57 6.67
C MET A 133 -11.01 -12.39 6.67
N ILE A 134 -11.10 -11.57 7.71
CA ILE A 134 -10.15 -10.48 7.96
C ILE A 134 -8.80 -11.02 8.43
N CYS A 135 -7.75 -10.22 8.26
CA CYS A 135 -6.41 -10.54 8.73
C CYS A 135 -6.35 -10.55 10.26
N ALA A 136 -5.42 -11.31 10.84
CA ALA A 136 -5.33 -11.52 12.28
C ALA A 136 -5.23 -10.20 13.07
N GLU A 137 -4.50 -9.22 12.55
CA GLU A 137 -4.30 -7.90 13.16
C GLU A 137 -5.59 -7.07 13.25
N GLU A 138 -6.59 -7.35 12.42
CA GLU A 138 -7.85 -6.58 12.36
C GLU A 138 -8.92 -7.11 13.32
N THR A 139 -8.69 -8.29 13.93
CA THR A 139 -9.70 -9.02 14.71
C THR A 139 -10.20 -8.25 15.93
N SER A 140 -9.38 -7.37 16.51
CA SER A 140 -9.76 -6.54 17.66
C SER A 140 -10.69 -5.38 17.29
N GLN A 141 -10.69 -4.94 16.02
CA GLN A 141 -11.49 -3.82 15.53
C GLN A 141 -12.05 -4.12 14.11
N PRO A 142 -12.89 -5.17 13.97
CA PRO A 142 -13.33 -5.65 12.65
C PRO A 142 -14.20 -4.63 11.90
N LEU A 143 -14.97 -3.81 12.64
CA LEU A 143 -15.79 -2.73 12.07
C LEU A 143 -14.95 -1.61 11.44
N SER A 144 -13.66 -1.56 11.75
CA SER A 144 -12.73 -0.58 11.21
C SER A 144 -12.21 -1.01 9.82
N VAL A 145 -12.42 -2.26 9.41
CA VAL A 145 -12.04 -2.76 8.08
C VAL A 145 -13.05 -2.30 7.04
N VAL A 146 -12.57 -1.84 5.88
CA VAL A 146 -13.42 -1.50 4.75
C VAL A 146 -14.26 -2.70 4.32
N LYS A 147 -15.57 -2.51 4.18
CA LYS A 147 -16.51 -3.61 3.91
C LYS A 147 -16.11 -4.39 2.65
N GLY A 148 -16.08 -5.72 2.76
CA GLY A 148 -15.68 -6.62 1.67
C GLY A 148 -14.17 -6.77 1.48
N SER A 149 -13.37 -6.18 2.37
CA SER A 149 -11.90 -6.30 2.39
C SER A 149 -11.42 -7.13 3.57
N GLN A 150 -10.19 -7.64 3.51
CA GLN A 150 -9.56 -8.41 4.59
C GLN A 150 -8.70 -7.56 5.53
N PHE A 151 -8.15 -6.45 5.04
CA PHE A 151 -7.34 -5.52 5.84
C PHE A 151 -7.63 -4.08 5.49
N THR A 152 -7.22 -3.17 6.37
CA THR A 152 -7.24 -1.72 6.11
C THR A 152 -6.11 -1.04 6.86
N PHE A 153 -5.26 -0.32 6.15
CA PHE A 153 -4.37 0.69 6.71
C PHE A 153 -4.99 2.07 6.57
N ARG A 154 -4.81 2.89 7.62
CA ARG A 154 -5.14 4.32 7.62
C ARG A 154 -3.85 5.11 7.66
N VAL A 155 -3.67 5.98 6.68
CA VAL A 155 -2.51 6.85 6.56
C VAL A 155 -2.90 8.24 7.03
N GLU A 156 -2.26 8.68 8.11
CA GLU A 156 -2.43 10.00 8.71
C GLU A 156 -1.16 10.84 8.54
N ASP A 157 -1.29 11.92 7.78
CA ASP A 157 -0.18 12.81 7.40
C ASP A 157 -0.52 14.26 7.75
N ASN A 158 -0.41 14.60 9.04
CA ASN A 158 -0.86 15.89 9.58
C ASN A 158 0.03 17.09 9.19
N ALA A 159 1.29 16.86 8.82
CA ALA A 159 2.22 17.94 8.52
C ALA A 159 2.15 18.36 7.04
N GLN A 160 2.26 17.39 6.14
CA GLN A 160 2.39 17.59 4.69
C GLN A 160 2.03 16.31 3.94
N PRO A 161 1.67 16.38 2.65
CA PRO A 161 1.53 15.20 1.80
C PRO A 161 2.84 14.40 1.75
N ARG A 162 2.76 13.06 1.79
CA ARG A 162 3.95 12.19 1.79
C ARG A 162 3.77 10.96 0.90
N PHE A 163 4.90 10.45 0.43
CA PHE A 163 4.95 9.19 -0.28
C PHE A 163 5.09 8.02 0.69
N TRP A 164 4.25 7.03 0.46
CA TRP A 164 4.24 5.74 1.11
C TRP A 164 4.56 4.64 0.09
N TYR A 165 5.17 3.58 0.60
CA TYR A 165 5.76 2.52 -0.19
C TYR A 165 5.19 1.18 0.29
N VAL A 166 4.66 0.44 -0.65
CA VAL A 166 3.96 -0.82 -0.40
C VAL A 166 4.78 -1.97 -0.97
N SER A 167 5.00 -3.00 -0.16
CA SER A 167 5.81 -4.15 -0.56
C SER A 167 5.39 -5.43 0.15
N LEU A 168 5.76 -6.56 -0.44
CA LEU A 168 5.63 -7.90 0.12
C LEU A 168 7.04 -8.46 0.35
N VAL A 169 7.24 -9.14 1.47
CA VAL A 169 8.55 -9.75 1.79
C VAL A 169 8.37 -11.11 2.44
N ALA A 170 9.18 -12.07 2.02
CA ALA A 170 9.22 -13.44 2.54
C ALA A 170 9.93 -13.48 3.91
N CYS A 171 9.57 -12.57 4.80
CA CYS A 171 10.02 -12.55 6.20
C CYS A 171 8.81 -12.64 7.11
N TYR A 172 9.01 -13.15 8.32
CA TYR A 172 8.01 -13.15 9.37
C TYR A 172 8.64 -12.92 10.74
N LEU A 173 7.87 -12.35 11.66
CA LEU A 173 8.27 -12.24 13.06
C LEU A 173 7.92 -13.53 13.79
N ASN A 174 8.94 -14.24 14.27
CA ASN A 174 8.73 -15.40 15.12
C ASN A 174 8.36 -14.95 16.53
N THR A 175 7.12 -15.21 16.96
CA THR A 175 6.59 -14.74 18.25
C THR A 175 7.21 -15.41 19.46
N SER A 176 7.83 -16.58 19.30
CA SER A 176 8.50 -17.29 20.40
C SER A 176 9.91 -16.75 20.67
N SER A 177 10.63 -16.35 19.61
CA SER A 177 12.01 -15.84 19.72
C SER A 177 12.12 -14.33 19.57
N CYS A 178 11.04 -13.67 19.14
CA CYS A 178 10.99 -12.24 18.81
C CYS A 178 12.06 -11.79 17.81
N LYS A 179 12.37 -12.66 16.86
CA LYS A 179 13.32 -12.41 15.77
C LYS A 179 12.65 -12.53 14.42
N TRP A 180 13.06 -11.65 13.51
CA TRP A 180 12.66 -11.70 12.11
C TRP A 180 13.36 -12.87 11.41
N GLN A 181 12.58 -13.72 10.76
CA GLN A 181 13.05 -14.94 10.11
C GLN A 181 12.64 -14.97 8.64
N HIS A 182 13.48 -15.61 7.82
CA HIS A 182 13.18 -15.86 6.41
C HIS A 182 12.17 -17.00 6.28
N LEU A 183 11.13 -16.77 5.48
CA LEU A 183 10.18 -17.79 5.07
C LEU A 183 10.78 -18.58 3.89
N ASN A 184 11.36 -19.74 4.20
CA ASN A 184 11.94 -20.63 3.18
C ASN A 184 10.89 -21.43 2.41
N GLN A 185 9.65 -21.47 2.90
CA GLN A 185 8.58 -22.25 2.31
C GLN A 185 7.93 -21.52 1.14
N GLU A 186 7.55 -22.31 0.14
CA GLU A 186 6.90 -21.80 -1.06
C GLU A 186 5.43 -21.52 -0.78
N MET A 187 5.01 -20.32 -1.13
CA MET A 187 3.64 -19.88 -0.98
C MET A 187 3.26 -18.95 -2.12
N ASN A 188 2.11 -19.22 -2.73
CA ASN A 188 1.51 -18.36 -3.75
C ASN A 188 0.46 -17.47 -3.09
N ILE A 189 0.66 -16.16 -3.19
CA ILE A 189 -0.20 -15.14 -2.59
C ILE A 189 -0.78 -14.28 -3.71
N ASP A 190 -2.10 -14.21 -3.76
CA ASP A 190 -2.86 -13.35 -4.66
C ASP A 190 -3.31 -12.11 -3.90
N TYR A 191 -3.18 -10.94 -4.52
CA TYR A 191 -3.55 -9.66 -3.94
C TYR A 191 -4.40 -8.81 -4.87
N ASP A 192 -5.31 -8.07 -4.26
CA ASP A 192 -6.25 -7.13 -4.88
C ASP A 192 -6.42 -5.95 -3.92
N ILE A 193 -5.73 -4.84 -4.18
CA ILE A 193 -5.49 -3.76 -3.22
C ILE A 193 -5.84 -2.40 -3.83
N TRP A 194 -6.57 -1.59 -3.07
CA TRP A 194 -6.90 -0.21 -3.36
C TRP A 194 -6.09 0.75 -2.49
N LEU A 195 -5.68 1.88 -3.06
CA LEU A 195 -4.96 2.99 -2.43
C LEU A 195 -5.66 4.29 -2.79
N VAL A 196 -6.21 5.01 -1.81
CA VAL A 196 -7.09 6.16 -2.05
C VAL A 196 -6.85 7.31 -1.08
N ASN A 197 -7.08 8.54 -1.53
CA ASN A 197 -7.09 9.74 -0.70
C ASN A 197 -8.52 10.04 -0.24
N GLY A 198 -8.83 9.68 1.01
CA GLY A 198 -10.14 9.84 1.61
C GLY A 198 -10.80 8.51 1.97
N ASN A 199 -11.82 8.58 2.83
CA ASN A 199 -12.39 7.39 3.47
C ASN A 199 -13.40 6.65 2.58
N PRO A 200 -13.12 5.40 2.16
CA PRO A 200 -13.97 4.61 1.25
C PRO A 200 -15.38 4.34 1.77
N ASN A 201 -15.63 4.46 3.08
CA ASN A 201 -16.95 4.22 3.65
C ASN A 201 -17.90 5.43 3.52
N HIS A 202 -17.41 6.59 3.06
CA HIS A 202 -18.26 7.74 2.76
C HIS A 202 -18.56 7.80 1.26
N SER A 203 -19.72 8.36 0.88
CA SER A 203 -20.18 8.37 -0.53
C SER A 203 -19.82 9.65 -1.29
N THR A 204 -19.24 10.65 -0.61
CA THR A 204 -18.99 11.98 -1.17
C THR A 204 -17.49 12.21 -1.36
N HIS A 205 -16.92 11.67 -2.44
CA HIS A 205 -15.55 11.97 -2.83
C HIS A 205 -15.51 12.60 -4.21
N ASN A 206 -14.57 13.54 -4.40
CA ASN A 206 -14.17 13.96 -5.73
C ASN A 206 -13.30 12.83 -6.35
N PRO A 207 -13.73 12.17 -7.43
CA PRO A 207 -13.00 11.03 -8.00
C PRO A 207 -11.56 11.35 -8.42
N LEU A 208 -11.30 12.61 -8.80
CA LEU A 208 -9.98 13.07 -9.25
C LEU A 208 -8.97 13.25 -8.12
N VAL A 209 -9.44 13.43 -6.89
CA VAL A 209 -8.59 13.52 -5.69
C VAL A 209 -8.48 12.13 -5.07
N TYR A 210 -9.61 11.44 -4.99
CA TYR A 210 -9.75 10.15 -4.33
C TYR A 210 -8.86 9.05 -4.92
N GLN A 211 -8.82 8.93 -6.24
CA GLN A 211 -8.17 7.81 -6.93
C GLN A 211 -6.73 8.07 -7.35
N PHE A 212 -6.20 9.27 -7.11
CA PHE A 212 -4.90 9.69 -7.61
C PHE A 212 -3.97 10.06 -6.47
N SER A 213 -2.72 9.60 -6.59
CA SER A 213 -1.60 10.07 -5.77
C SER A 213 -1.45 11.60 -5.87
N PHE A 214 -1.12 12.28 -4.77
CA PHE A 214 -1.11 13.75 -4.72
C PHE A 214 -0.23 14.41 -5.81
N ASP A 215 0.89 13.79 -6.17
CA ASP A 215 1.80 14.29 -7.23
C ASP A 215 1.14 14.29 -8.61
N LYS A 216 0.22 13.35 -8.85
CA LYS A 216 -0.58 13.30 -10.07
C LYS A 216 -1.71 14.31 -10.04
N GLN A 217 -2.33 14.56 -8.88
CA GLN A 217 -3.38 15.57 -8.75
C GLN A 217 -2.88 16.96 -9.18
N VAL A 218 -1.69 17.37 -8.71
CA VAL A 218 -1.07 18.65 -9.11
C VAL A 218 -0.83 18.72 -10.62
N SER A 219 -0.39 17.62 -11.23
CA SER A 219 -0.15 17.56 -12.68
C SER A 219 -1.45 17.68 -13.51
N HIS A 220 -2.57 17.16 -13.00
CA HIS A 220 -3.88 17.25 -13.67
C HIS A 220 -4.59 18.59 -13.42
N ILE A 221 -4.44 19.19 -12.23
CA ILE A 221 -4.96 20.53 -11.91
C ILE A 221 -4.21 21.59 -12.73
N SER A 222 -2.88 21.49 -12.84
CA SER A 222 -2.07 22.41 -13.67
C SER A 222 -2.44 22.30 -15.16
N LYS A 223 -2.67 21.09 -15.68
CA LYS A 223 -3.15 20.88 -17.06
C LYS A 223 -4.55 21.45 -17.31
N LYS A 224 -5.47 21.38 -16.33
CA LYS A 224 -6.80 22.02 -16.46
C LYS A 224 -6.76 23.54 -16.31
N GLY A 225 -5.85 24.08 -15.51
CA GLY A 225 -5.59 25.52 -15.43
C GLY A 225 -5.15 26.08 -16.79
N ILE A 226 -4.24 25.39 -17.48
CA ILE A 226 -3.80 25.76 -18.83
C ILE A 226 -4.95 25.69 -19.84
N TYR A 227 -5.85 24.71 -19.75
CA TYR A 227 -7.02 24.65 -20.64
C TYR A 227 -8.07 25.75 -20.37
N LEU A 228 -8.23 26.22 -19.11
CA LEU A 228 -9.10 27.36 -18.82
C LEU A 228 -8.49 28.69 -19.28
N PHE A 229 -7.17 28.85 -19.18
CA PHE A 229 -6.48 30.03 -19.71
C PHE A 229 -6.50 30.08 -21.25
N LEU A 230 -6.50 28.93 -21.93
CA LEU A 230 -6.56 28.89 -23.40
C LEU A 230 -7.97 29.02 -24.00
N LEU A 231 -9.02 28.96 -23.17
CA LEU A 231 -10.41 29.19 -23.60
C LEU A 231 -10.99 30.52 -23.10
N GLY A 232 -10.17 31.33 -22.42
CA GLY A 232 -10.55 32.61 -21.81
C GLY A 232 -10.23 33.87 -22.63
N ASP A 233 -9.73 33.75 -23.86
CA ASP A 233 -9.47 34.90 -24.74
C ASP A 233 -10.01 34.67 -26.16
N ARG A 234 -11.32 34.92 -26.32
CA ARG A 234 -11.89 35.42 -27.59
C ARG A 234 -13.03 36.38 -27.26
N LYS A 235 -12.71 37.68 -27.26
CA LYS A 235 -13.66 38.71 -27.69
C LYS A 235 -13.75 38.69 -29.21
#